data_AF-A0AAF0UZL9-F1
#
_entry.id   AF-A0AAF0UZL9-F1
#
_cell.length_a   1.000
_cell.length_b   1.000
_cell.length_c   1.000
_cell.angle_alpha   90.00
_cell.angle_beta   90.00
_cell.angle_gamma   90.00
#
_symmetry.space_group_name_H-M   'P 1'
#
loop_
_entity.id
_entity.type
_entity.pdbx_description
1 polymer ?
#
loop_
_entity_poly.entity_id
_entity_poly.type
_entity_poly.pdbx_seq_one_letter_code
_entity_poly.pdbx_strand_id
1 'polypeptide(L)' 'MPNKITHLLHSWEKAGGAADKDRWRIVPTCIWWTIWKERNSRCFESKNCDLQMIKLNSIRLFCFWCKKIYLRGH' A
#
# COMPACT_ATOMS: atom_id res chain seq x y z
N MET A 1 2.86 5.87 18.45
CA MET A 1 2.35 4.95 17.40
C MET A 1 0.90 4.61 17.72
N PRO A 2 -0.03 4.58 16.76
CA PRO A 2 -1.41 4.18 17.03
C PRO A 2 -1.48 2.70 17.47
N ASN A 3 -2.17 2.43 18.59
CA ASN A 3 -2.28 1.09 19.18
C ASN A 3 -3.24 0.15 18.44
N LYS A 4 -4.02 0.67 17.47
CA LYS A 4 -4.91 -0.13 16.62
C LYS A 4 -4.80 0.31 15.17
N ILE A 5 -4.92 -0.65 14.27
CA ILE A 5 -4.91 -0.43 12.81
C ILE A 5 -6.02 0.56 12.39
N THR A 6 -7.17 0.53 13.07
CA THR A 6 -8.27 1.48 12.80
C THR A 6 -7.87 2.93 13.08
N HIS A 7 -7.16 3.21 14.17
CA HIS A 7 -6.64 4.55 14.45
C HIS A 7 -5.57 4.97 13.44
N LEU A 8 -4.73 4.02 13.00
CA LEU A 8 -3.74 4.30 11.95
C LEU A 8 -4.42 4.70 10.64
N LEU A 9 -5.41 3.93 10.19
CA LEU A 9 -6.14 4.20 8.96
C LEU A 9 -6.92 5.52 9.03
N HIS A 10 -7.53 5.82 10.18
CA HIS A 10 -8.23 7.09 10.40
C HIS A 10 -7.29 8.30 10.32
N SER A 11 -6.13 8.21 10.98
CA SER A 11 -5.09 9.25 10.89
C SER A 11 -4.52 9.37 9.49
N TRP A 12 -4.37 8.24 8.78
CA TRP A 12 -3.93 8.22 7.40
C TRP A 12 -4.91 8.99 6.50
N GLU A 13 -6.20 8.67 6.57
CA GLU A 13 -7.22 9.34 5.76
C GLU A 13 -7.23 10.87 6.00
N LYS A 14 -7.08 11.30 7.26
CA LYS A 14 -6.98 12.72 7.61
C LYS A 14 -5.74 13.43 7.05
N ALA A 15 -4.63 12.70 6.88
CA ALA A 15 -3.40 13.26 6.33
C ALA A 15 -3.48 13.50 4.81
N GLY A 16 -4.41 12.83 4.11
CA GLY A 16 -4.63 13.02 2.69
C GLY A 16 -5.46 14.25 2.42
N GLY A 17 -4.86 15.27 1.81
CA GLY A 17 -5.58 16.45 1.34
C GLY A 17 -6.72 16.13 0.36
N ALA A 18 -7.59 17.11 0.12
CA ALA A 18 -8.82 16.92 -0.66
C ALA A 18 -8.61 16.56 -2.14
N ALA A 19 -7.45 16.87 -2.72
CA ALA A 19 -7.23 16.80 -4.16
C ALA A 19 -7.13 15.38 -4.75
N ASP A 20 -6.84 14.35 -3.93
CA ASP A 20 -6.63 12.99 -4.46
C ASP A 20 -6.98 11.89 -3.43
N LYS A 21 -8.13 12.06 -2.75
CA LYS A 21 -8.58 11.15 -1.68
C LYS A 21 -8.61 9.68 -2.11
N ASP A 22 -9.09 9.39 -3.31
CA ASP A 22 -9.22 8.00 -3.77
C ASP A 22 -7.86 7.32 -3.96
N ARG A 23 -6.87 8.04 -4.51
CA ARG A 23 -5.49 7.55 -4.60
C ARG A 23 -4.87 7.41 -3.22
N TRP A 24 -5.09 8.39 -2.35
CA TRP A 24 -4.53 8.38 -1.01
C TRP A 24 -5.00 7.19 -0.16
N ARG A 25 -6.27 6.77 -0.32
CA ARG A 25 -6.85 5.61 0.37
C ARG A 25 -6.24 4.27 -0.06
N ILE A 26 -5.61 4.19 -1.24
CA ILE A 26 -4.98 2.96 -1.74
C ILE A 26 -3.62 2.69 -1.08
N VAL A 27 -2.92 3.73 -0.62
CA VAL A 27 -1.53 3.60 -0.16
C VAL A 27 -1.39 2.57 0.98
N PRO A 28 -2.21 2.59 2.04
CA PRO A 28 -2.11 1.60 3.12
C PRO A 28 -2.33 0.17 2.62
N THR A 29 -3.26 -0.04 1.70
CA THR A 29 -3.53 -1.35 1.09
C THR A 29 -2.32 -1.85 0.29
N CYS A 30 -1.64 -0.97 -0.46
CA CYS A 30 -0.45 -1.35 -1.22
C CYS A 30 0.72 -1.76 -0.33
N ILE A 31 0.94 -1.01 0.75
CA ILE A 31 1.96 -1.32 1.75
C ILE A 31 1.63 -2.65 2.42
N TRP A 32 0.40 -2.80 2.92
CA TRP A 32 -0.04 -4.02 3.61
C TRP A 32 0.11 -5.26 2.73
N TRP A 33 -0.39 -5.20 1.49
CA TRP A 33 -0.32 -6.31 0.55
C TRP A 33 1.13 -6.70 0.23
N THR A 34 2.01 -5.73 0.05
CA THR A 34 3.41 -5.99 -0.28
C THR A 34 4.14 -6.62 0.90
N ILE A 35 3.89 -6.15 2.13
CA ILE A 35 4.45 -6.75 3.35
C ILE A 35 3.91 -8.18 3.55
N TRP A 36 2.61 -8.39 3.36
CA TRP A 36 1.99 -9.70 3.49
C TRP A 36 2.60 -10.71 2.51
N LYS A 37 2.76 -10.33 1.23
CA LYS A 37 3.42 -11.17 0.22
C LYS A 37 4.87 -11.49 0.59
N GLU A 38 5.64 -10.50 1.04
CA GLU A 38 7.03 -10.71 1.44
C GLU A 38 7.12 -11.66 2.64
N ARG A 39 6.27 -11.49 3.65
CA ARG A 39 6.22 -12.37 4.83
C ARG A 39 5.89 -13.81 4.43
N ASN A 40 4.92 -14.01 3.55
CA ASN A 40 4.56 -15.34 3.08
C ASN A 40 5.68 -15.96 2.24
N SER A 41 6.30 -15.20 1.34
CA SER A 41 7.44 -15.65 0.55
C SER A 41 8.60 -16.13 1.44
N ARG A 42 8.88 -15.40 2.53
CA ARG A 42 9.89 -15.80 3.52
C ARG A 42 9.53 -17.07 4.27
N CYS A 43 8.28 -17.20 4.71
CA CYS A 43 7.84 -18.34 5.52
C CYS A 43 7.62 -19.62 4.70
N PHE A 44 7.15 -19.51 3.46
CA PHE A 44 6.69 -20.66 2.66
C PHE A 44 7.57 -20.97 1.46
N GLU A 45 8.36 -20.00 0.96
CA GLU A 45 9.20 -20.19 -0.23
C GLU A 45 10.70 -20.02 0.07
N SER A 46 11.08 -19.70 1.32
CA SER A 46 12.46 -19.38 1.73
C SER A 46 13.12 -18.28 0.89
N LYS A 47 12.31 -17.45 0.23
CA LYS A 47 12.75 -16.30 -0.57
C LYS A 47 12.68 -15.04 0.28
N ASN A 48 13.62 -14.14 0.08
CA ASN A 48 13.57 -12.81 0.67
C ASN A 48 13.96 -11.76 -0.37
N CYS A 49 13.42 -10.57 -0.20
CA CYS A 49 13.79 -9.39 -0.93
C CYS A 49 14.39 -8.36 0.04
N ASP A 50 15.32 -7.56 -0.46
CA ASP A 50 15.81 -6.42 0.30
C ASP A 50 14.72 -5.36 0.49
N LEU A 51 14.97 -4.42 1.41
CA LEU A 51 14.02 -3.36 1.73
C LEU A 51 13.71 -2.44 0.54
N GLN A 52 14.67 -2.21 -0.36
CA GLN A 52 14.46 -1.37 -1.54
C GLN A 52 13.51 -2.03 -2.53
N MET A 53 13.64 -3.34 -2.73
CA MET A 53 12.73 -4.12 -3.57
C MET A 53 11.32 -4.15 -2.97
N ILE A 54 11.17 -4.25 -1.65
CA ILE A 54 9.87 -4.17 -0.97
C ILE A 54 9.22 -2.78 -1.18
N LYS A 55 10.00 -1.69 -1.04
CA LYS A 55 9.52 -0.32 -1.32
C LYS A 55 9.10 -0.16 -2.77
N LEU A 56 9.92 -0.64 -3.71
CA LEU A 56 9.64 -0.58 -5.13
C LEU A 56 8.38 -1.36 -5.50
N ASN A 57 8.19 -2.55 -4.93
CA ASN A 57 6.98 -3.35 -5.13
C ASN A 57 5.73 -2.65 -4.61
N SER A 58 5.83 -1.94 -3.48
CA SER A 58 4.73 -1.12 -2.94
C SER A 58 4.36 0.02 -3.89
N ILE A 59 5.35 0.71 -4.46
CA ILE A 59 5.15 1.81 -5.43
C ILE A 59 4.57 1.27 -6.74
N ARG A 60 5.10 0.16 -7.27
CA ARG A 60 4.57 -0.49 -8.50
C ARG A 60 3.10 -0.86 -8.36
N LEU A 61 2.74 -1.44 -7.22
CA LEU A 61 1.36 -1.81 -6.92
C LEU A 61 0.46 -0.57 -6.82
N PHE A 62 0.94 0.49 -6.16
CA PHE A 62 0.23 1.76 -6.10
C PHE A 62 -0.02 2.36 -7.50
N CYS A 63 1.01 2.45 -8.35
CA CYS A 63 0.88 2.96 -9.71
C CYS A 63 -0.09 2.14 -10.56
N PHE A 64 -0.08 0.81 -10.39
CA PHE A 64 -1.04 -0.09 -11.05
C PHE A 64 -2.49 0.28 -10.69
N TRP A 65 -2.79 0.47 -9.40
CA TRP A 65 -4.13 0.83 -8.93
C TRP A 65 -4.53 2.26 -9.30
N CYS A 66 -3.59 3.22 -9.26
CA CYS A 66 -3.83 4.58 -9.72
C CYS A 66 -4.21 4.62 -11.20
N LYS A 67 -3.53 3.84 -12.05
CA LYS A 67 -3.90 3.70 -13.47
C LYS A 67 -5.30 3.12 -13.64
N LYS A 68 -5.65 2.11 -12.84
CA LYS A 68 -7.00 1.51 -12.86
C LYS A 68 -8.09 2.48 -12.42
N ILE A 69 -7.84 3.35 -11.44
CA ILE A 69 -8.79 4.41 -11.05
C ILE A 69 -8.96 5.42 -12.17
N TYR A 70 -7.86 5.89 -12.76
CA TYR A 70 -7.90 6.84 -13.86
C TYR A 70 -8.74 6.33 -15.04
N LEU A 71 -8.56 5.05 -15.41
CA LEU A 71 -9.32 4.41 -16.48
C LEU A 71 -10.80 4.12 -16.15
N ARG A 72 -11.23 4.23 -14.87
CA ARG A 72 -12.63 4.09 -14.47
C ARG A 72 -13.39 5.41 -14.42
N GLY A 73 -12.68 6.54 -14.41
CA GLY A 73 -13.26 7.89 -14.35
C GLY A 73 -13.51 8.54 -15.72
N HIS A 74 -13.20 7.85 -16.81
CA HIS A 74 -13.49 8.21 -18.21
C HIS A 74 -14.39 7.15 -18.81
#